data_AF-F4GJU8-F1
#
_entry.id   AF-F4GJU8-F1
#
_cell.length_a   1.000
_cell.length_b   1.000
_cell.length_c   1.000
_cell.angle_alpha   90.00
_cell.angle_beta   90.00
_cell.angle_gamma   90.00
#
_symmetry.space_group_name_H-M   'P 1'
#
loop_
_entity.id
_entity.type
_entity.pdbx_description
1 polymer ?
#
loop_
_entity_poly.entity_id
_entity_poly.type
_entity_poly.pdbx_seq_one_letter_code
_entity_poly.pdbx_strand_id
1 'polypeptide(L)'
;MKAKEYLSRMSRELLDHKFILYMVKCVMGTGICYLFYALWPERHLHWSIISVLLVLAPDRQDSLTLSVMRMKANIVGGLMGLFVFVVPFPQIIALLSGVFLTILACKLLLAESSTRSAMAALIIVSLMEGDAGGWLVALDRMLSVLIGCVVALALTVMFDAVDKKSTTSAKGE
;
A
#
# COMPACT_ATOMS: atom_id res chain seq x y z
N MET A 1 35.74 4.32 19.94
CA MET A 1 34.63 5.01 20.63
C MET A 1 33.35 5.09 19.78
N LYS A 2 33.39 5.62 18.54
CA LYS A 2 32.21 5.75 17.66
C LYS A 2 31.39 4.47 17.42
N ALA A 3 32.04 3.31 17.27
CA ALA A 3 31.35 2.03 17.03
C ALA A 3 30.49 1.57 18.22
N LYS A 4 30.96 1.78 19.46
CA LYS A 4 30.25 1.37 20.67
C LYS A 4 29.00 2.24 20.89
N GLU A 5 29.10 3.54 20.60
CA GLU A 5 27.95 4.46 20.61
C GLU A 5 26.93 4.11 19.53
N TYR A 6 27.39 3.79 18.31
CA TYR A 6 26.51 3.36 17.23
C TYR A 6 25.74 2.08 17.59
N LEU A 7 26.44 1.04 18.06
CA LEU A 7 25.83 -0.22 18.47
C LEU A 7 24.84 -0.02 19.63
N SER A 8 25.20 0.83 20.60
CA SER A 8 24.32 1.18 21.71
C SER A 8 23.07 1.93 21.23
N ARG A 9 23.19 2.85 20.27
CA ARG A 9 22.05 3.55 19.66
C ARG A 9 21.16 2.58 18.88
N MET A 10 21.75 1.74 18.05
CA MET A 10 21.03 0.73 17.28
C MET A 10 20.27 -0.25 18.17
N SER A 11 20.88 -0.74 19.25
CA SER A 11 20.20 -1.62 20.21
C SER A 11 19.00 -0.94 20.87
N ARG A 12 19.08 0.36 21.16
CA ARG A 12 17.93 1.12 21.71
C ARG A 12 16.80 1.25 20.71
N GLU A 13 17.11 1.54 19.44
CA GLU A 13 16.10 1.62 18.36
C GLU A 13 15.43 0.26 18.11
N LEU A 14 16.18 -0.84 18.14
CA LEU A 14 15.62 -2.19 17.95
C LEU A 14 14.72 -2.64 19.11
N LEU A 15 14.99 -2.14 20.32
CA LEU A 15 14.20 -2.39 21.52
C LEU A 15 13.07 -1.37 21.71
N ASP A 16 12.94 -0.40 20.80
CA ASP A 16 11.87 0.59 20.89
C ASP A 16 10.51 -0.09 20.71
N HIS A 17 9.59 0.22 21.64
CA HIS A 17 8.26 -0.37 21.67
C HIS A 17 7.49 -0.13 20.36
N LYS A 18 7.57 1.08 19.79
CA LYS A 18 6.85 1.39 18.54
C LYS A 18 7.42 0.61 17.37
N PHE A 19 8.75 0.43 17.34
CA PHE A 19 9.40 -0.39 16.34
C PHE A 19 9.00 -1.87 16.42
N ILE A 20 8.95 -2.44 17.63
CA ILE A 20 8.51 -3.83 17.83
C ILE A 20 7.06 -4.01 17.39
N LEU A 21 6.15 -3.12 17.81
CA LEU A 21 4.75 -3.19 17.37
C LEU A 21 4.61 -3.06 15.86
N TYR A 22 5.39 -2.19 15.24
CA TYR A 22 5.45 -2.08 13.78
C TYR A 22 5.86 -3.40 13.13
N MET A 23 6.92 -4.06 13.61
CA MET A 23 7.34 -5.37 13.10
C MET A 23 6.23 -6.42 13.24
N VAL A 24 5.55 -6.48 14.40
CA VAL A 24 4.44 -7.41 14.62
C VAL A 24 3.29 -7.14 13.63
N LYS A 25 2.91 -5.88 13.43
CA LYS A 25 1.90 -5.49 12.43
C LYS A 25 2.28 -5.95 11.03
N CYS A 26 3.55 -5.77 10.63
CA CYS A 26 4.03 -6.20 9.32
C CYS A 26 3.95 -7.72 9.16
N VAL A 27 4.43 -8.49 10.14
CA VAL A 27 4.38 -9.96 10.11
C VAL A 27 2.93 -10.45 10.06
N MET A 28 2.04 -9.91 10.89
CA MET A 28 0.63 -10.30 10.88
C MET A 28 -0.08 -9.88 9.59
N GLY A 29 0.18 -8.66 9.10
CA GLY A 29 -0.38 -8.16 7.85
C GLY A 29 0.02 -9.02 6.64
N THR A 30 1.29 -9.41 6.56
CA THR A 30 1.78 -10.36 5.57
C THR A 30 1.11 -11.72 5.71
N GLY A 31 0.99 -12.26 6.93
CA GLY A 31 0.33 -13.55 7.16
C GLY A 31 -1.13 -13.56 6.72
N ILE A 32 -1.90 -12.52 7.08
CA ILE A 32 -3.31 -12.36 6.68
C ILE A 32 -3.43 -12.25 5.16
N CYS A 33 -2.62 -11.41 4.52
CA CYS A 33 -2.67 -11.24 3.06
C CYS A 33 -2.18 -12.49 2.32
N TYR A 34 -1.21 -13.22 2.87
CA TYR A 34 -0.77 -14.50 2.33
C TYR A 34 -1.86 -15.56 2.43
N LEU A 35 -2.63 -15.60 3.51
CA LEU A 35 -3.79 -16.49 3.62
C LEU A 35 -4.82 -16.20 2.52
N PHE A 36 -5.13 -14.93 2.25
CA PHE A 36 -5.97 -14.56 1.11
C PHE A 36 -5.39 -15.06 -0.21
N TYR A 37 -4.09 -14.84 -0.45
CA TYR A 37 -3.41 -15.34 -1.64
C TYR A 37 -3.48 -16.88 -1.78
N ALA A 38 -3.26 -17.62 -0.69
CA ALA A 38 -3.29 -19.08 -0.70
C ALA A 38 -4.70 -19.66 -0.92
N LEU A 39 -5.74 -18.99 -0.42
CA LEU A 39 -7.14 -19.42 -0.57
C LEU A 39 -7.69 -19.13 -1.98
N TRP A 40 -7.15 -18.12 -2.68
CA TRP A 40 -7.53 -17.78 -4.04
C TRP A 40 -6.31 -17.56 -4.95
N PRO A 41 -5.57 -18.63 -5.31
CA PRO A 41 -4.32 -18.53 -6.09
C PRO A 41 -4.51 -17.95 -7.49
N GLU A 42 -5.69 -18.16 -8.07
CA GLU A 42 -6.09 -17.64 -9.38
C GLU A 42 -6.29 -16.11 -9.38
N ARG A 43 -6.31 -15.48 -8.20
CA ARG A 43 -6.46 -14.03 -8.04
C ARG A 43 -5.10 -13.40 -7.83
N HIS A 44 -4.90 -12.18 -8.34
CA HIS A 44 -3.65 -11.41 -8.21
C HIS A 44 -3.40 -10.84 -6.79
N LEU A 45 -3.74 -11.61 -5.75
CA LEU A 45 -3.71 -11.22 -4.34
C LEU A 45 -2.31 -11.03 -3.77
N HIS A 46 -1.24 -11.39 -4.49
CA HIS A 46 0.12 -11.00 -4.13
C HIS A 46 0.26 -9.47 -4.00
N TRP A 47 -0.53 -8.70 -4.75
CA TRP A 47 -0.59 -7.24 -4.61
C TRP A 47 -1.15 -6.78 -3.26
N SER A 48 -1.97 -7.59 -2.58
CA SER A 48 -2.44 -7.28 -1.22
C SER A 48 -1.30 -7.31 -0.21
N ILE A 49 -0.37 -8.26 -0.35
CA ILE A 49 0.84 -8.38 0.50
C ILE A 49 1.76 -7.17 0.28
N ILE A 50 1.96 -6.78 -0.99
CA ILE A 50 2.75 -5.58 -1.31
C ILE A 50 2.07 -4.34 -0.72
N SER A 51 0.74 -4.24 -0.87
CA SER A 51 -0.02 -3.08 -0.41
C SER A 51 0.02 -2.92 1.11
N VAL A 52 -0.23 -3.98 1.88
CA VAL A 52 -0.22 -3.93 3.35
C VAL A 52 1.15 -3.48 3.88
N LEU A 53 2.24 -3.96 3.28
CA LEU A 53 3.61 -3.59 3.69
C LEU A 53 4.00 -2.16 3.29
N LEU A 54 3.44 -1.61 2.22
CA LEU A 54 3.73 -0.24 1.79
C LEU A 54 3.01 0.83 2.61
N VAL A 55 1.93 0.46 3.31
CA VAL A 55 1.07 1.42 4.01
C VAL A 55 1.05 1.25 5.52
N LEU A 56 1.61 0.15 6.04
CA LEU A 56 1.94 0.06 7.46
C LEU A 56 3.09 1.01 7.79
N ALA A 57 2.94 1.72 8.91
CA ALA A 57 3.96 2.60 9.45
C ALA A 57 3.99 2.46 10.98
N PRO A 58 5.11 2.84 11.64
CA PRO A 58 5.18 2.88 13.10
C PRO A 58 4.13 3.82 13.71
N ASP A 59 3.93 4.98 13.08
CA ASP A 59 2.91 5.95 13.49
C ASP A 59 1.53 5.65 12.88
N ARG A 60 0.48 5.82 13.69
CA ARG A 60 -0.91 5.60 13.28
C ARG A 60 -1.32 6.55 12.16
N GLN A 61 -1.05 7.84 12.33
CA GLN A 61 -1.51 8.88 11.40
C GLN A 61 -0.84 8.69 10.03
N ASP A 62 0.43 8.30 10.05
CA ASP A 62 1.16 7.94 8.83
C ASP A 62 0.54 6.73 8.15
N SER A 63 0.26 5.65 8.89
CA SER A 63 -0.35 4.45 8.29
C SER A 63 -1.73 4.70 7.69
N LEU A 64 -2.56 5.51 8.36
CA LEU A 64 -3.86 5.97 7.82
C LEU A 64 -3.68 6.77 6.52
N THR A 65 -2.77 7.74 6.54
CA THR A 65 -2.49 8.62 5.40
C THR A 65 -1.97 7.81 4.23
N LEU A 66 -0.96 6.98 4.44
CA LEU A 66 -0.38 6.12 3.41
C LEU A 66 -1.42 5.16 2.81
N SER A 67 -2.30 4.58 3.63
CA SER A 67 -3.37 3.70 3.15
C SER A 67 -4.33 4.41 2.21
N VAL A 68 -4.82 5.60 2.60
CA VAL A 68 -5.74 6.41 1.78
C VAL A 68 -5.06 6.86 0.49
N MET A 69 -3.80 7.33 0.58
CA MET A 69 -3.03 7.73 -0.60
C MET A 69 -2.84 6.55 -1.55
N ARG A 70 -2.55 5.37 -1.02
CA ARG A 70 -2.39 4.14 -1.81
C ARG A 70 -3.68 3.72 -2.50
N MET A 71 -4.82 3.78 -1.81
CA MET A 71 -6.13 3.48 -2.38
C MET A 71 -6.45 4.45 -3.53
N LYS A 72 -6.34 5.76 -3.30
CA LYS A 72 -6.60 6.80 -4.32
C LYS A 72 -5.67 6.65 -5.52
N ALA A 73 -4.37 6.53 -5.27
CA ALA A 73 -3.37 6.32 -6.30
C ALA A 73 -3.68 5.11 -7.18
N ASN A 74 -3.99 3.98 -6.54
CA ASN A 74 -4.22 2.73 -7.23
C ASN A 74 -5.49 2.77 -8.09
N ILE A 75 -6.55 3.41 -7.62
CA ILE A 75 -7.78 3.59 -8.39
C ILE A 75 -7.50 4.48 -9.60
N VAL A 76 -6.90 5.66 -9.40
CA VAL A 76 -6.63 6.59 -10.50
C VAL A 76 -5.68 5.97 -11.52
N GLY A 77 -4.53 5.45 -11.08
CA GLY A 77 -3.55 4.83 -11.96
C GLY A 77 -4.07 3.58 -12.66
N GLY A 78 -4.85 2.75 -11.95
CA GLY A 78 -5.47 1.56 -12.53
C GLY A 78 -6.50 1.89 -13.62
N LEU A 79 -7.36 2.88 -13.39
CA LEU A 79 -8.33 3.34 -14.40
C LEU A 79 -7.64 3.96 -15.62
N MET A 80 -6.58 4.76 -15.42
CA MET A 80 -5.81 5.30 -16.54
C MET A 80 -5.05 4.19 -17.29
N GLY A 81 -4.56 3.17 -16.58
CA GLY A 81 -3.93 2.00 -17.21
C GLY A 81 -4.90 1.18 -18.04
N LEU A 82 -6.14 1.02 -17.56
CA LEU A 82 -7.24 0.44 -18.34
C LEU A 82 -7.58 1.28 -19.57
N PHE A 83 -7.61 2.61 -19.45
CA PHE A 83 -7.83 3.50 -20.59
C PHE A 83 -6.77 3.30 -21.67
N VAL A 84 -5.49 3.17 -21.29
CA VAL A 84 -4.38 2.90 -22.22
C VAL A 84 -4.61 1.64 -23.06
N PHE A 85 -5.26 0.59 -22.52
CA PHE A 85 -5.58 -0.62 -23.29
C PHE A 85 -6.65 -0.46 -24.34
N VAL A 86 -7.63 0.41 -24.11
CA VAL A 86 -8.80 0.56 -25.00
C VAL A 86 -8.47 1.42 -26.21
N VAL A 87 -7.45 2.28 -26.09
CA VAL A 87 -7.11 3.24 -27.14
C VAL A 87 -6.20 2.58 -28.18
N PRO A 88 -6.56 2.58 -29.47
CA PRO A 88 -5.80 1.93 -30.54
C PRO A 88 -4.59 2.79 -30.99
N PHE A 89 -3.74 3.18 -30.05
CA PHE A 89 -2.49 3.90 -30.32
C PHE A 89 -1.27 2.99 -30.14
N PRO A 90 -0.12 3.32 -30.77
CA PRO A 90 1.15 2.72 -30.43
C PRO A 90 1.41 2.81 -28.92
N GLN A 91 1.91 1.72 -28.33
CA GLN A 91 2.05 1.57 -26.88
C GLN A 91 2.74 2.77 -26.20
N ILE A 92 3.78 3.34 -26.84
CA ILE A 92 4.48 4.50 -26.29
C ILE A 92 3.61 5.76 -26.25
N ILE A 93 2.78 5.99 -27.27
CA ILE A 93 1.87 7.15 -27.32
C ILE A 93 0.77 6.97 -26.27
N ALA A 94 0.21 5.77 -26.17
CA ALA A 94 -0.79 5.43 -25.18
C ALA A 94 -0.24 5.63 -23.76
N LEU A 95 0.97 5.15 -23.47
CA LEU A 95 1.64 5.31 -22.17
C LEU A 95 1.89 6.79 -21.82
N LEU A 96 2.44 7.57 -22.76
CA LEU A 96 2.67 9.00 -22.57
C LEU A 96 1.37 9.76 -22.28
N SER A 97 0.29 9.42 -23.01
CA SER A 97 -1.04 9.97 -22.76
C SER A 97 -1.57 9.57 -21.38
N GLY A 98 -1.40 8.30 -20.98
CA GLY A 98 -1.81 7.80 -19.66
C GLY A 98 -1.08 8.51 -18.53
N VAL A 99 0.22 8.78 -18.65
CA VAL A 99 1.00 9.54 -17.66
C VAL A 99 0.44 10.96 -17.53
N PHE A 100 0.25 11.65 -18.67
CA PHE A 100 -0.31 13.00 -18.69
C PHE A 100 -1.70 13.05 -18.03
N LEU A 101 -2.59 12.14 -18.42
CA LEU A 101 -3.95 12.04 -17.87
C LEU A 101 -3.95 11.69 -16.39
N THR A 102 -3.05 10.81 -15.93
CA THR A 102 -2.92 10.45 -14.51
C THR A 102 -2.51 11.66 -13.68
N ILE A 103 -1.52 12.43 -14.13
CA ILE A 103 -1.08 13.66 -13.43
C ILE A 103 -2.24 14.66 -13.37
N LEU A 104 -2.94 14.86 -14.50
CA LEU A 104 -4.09 15.77 -14.56
C LEU A 104 -5.22 15.31 -13.62
N ALA A 105 -5.57 14.02 -13.63
CA ALA A 105 -6.57 13.45 -12.75
C ALA A 105 -6.20 13.59 -11.27
N CYS A 106 -4.94 13.31 -10.90
CA CYS A 106 -4.46 13.51 -9.53
C CYS A 106 -4.57 14.98 -9.09
N LYS A 107 -4.27 15.94 -9.98
CA LYS A 107 -4.41 17.36 -9.69
C LYS A 107 -5.87 17.76 -9.50
N LEU A 108 -6.77 17.32 -10.39
CA LEU A 108 -8.20 17.62 -10.31
C LEU A 108 -8.88 17.03 -9.06
N LEU A 109 -8.37 15.89 -8.57
CA LEU A 109 -8.85 15.22 -7.36
C LEU A 109 -8.16 15.71 -6.06
N LEU A 110 -7.31 16.74 -6.13
CA LEU A 110 -6.51 17.24 -5.02
C LEU A 110 -5.69 16.14 -4.32
N ALA A 111 -5.20 15.18 -5.11
CA ALA A 111 -4.47 13.99 -4.67
C ALA A 111 -2.99 14.04 -5.07
N GLU A 112 -2.36 15.22 -5.05
CA GLU A 112 -1.00 15.44 -5.56
C GLU A 112 0.07 14.58 -4.88
N SER A 113 -0.07 14.35 -3.58
CA SER A 113 0.80 13.46 -2.80
C SER A 113 0.71 11.99 -3.23
N SER A 114 -0.37 11.62 -3.92
CA SER A 114 -0.60 10.27 -4.47
C SER A 114 -0.08 10.09 -5.90
N THR A 115 0.30 11.17 -6.61
CA THR A 115 0.64 11.13 -8.04
C THR A 115 1.74 10.12 -8.36
N ARG A 116 2.81 10.05 -7.55
CA ARG A 116 3.91 9.09 -7.75
C ARG A 116 3.44 7.63 -7.67
N SER A 117 2.61 7.33 -6.68
CA SER A 117 2.02 6.00 -6.52
C SER A 117 1.01 5.70 -7.63
N ALA A 118 0.29 6.70 -8.12
CA ALA A 118 -0.67 6.56 -9.22
C ALA A 118 0.03 6.26 -10.54
N MET A 119 1.14 6.96 -10.83
CA MET A 119 1.98 6.66 -12.00
C MET A 119 2.54 5.23 -11.93
N ALA A 120 3.01 4.78 -10.77
CA ALA A 120 3.44 3.38 -10.62
C ALA A 120 2.30 2.40 -10.92
N ALA A 121 1.09 2.68 -10.43
CA ALA A 121 -0.09 1.86 -10.70
C ALA A 121 -0.49 1.84 -12.18
N LEU A 122 -0.39 2.96 -12.89
CA LEU A 122 -0.56 3.06 -14.34
C LEU A 122 0.40 2.13 -15.07
N ILE A 123 1.71 2.26 -14.81
CA ILE A 123 2.74 1.47 -15.51
C ILE A 123 2.56 -0.03 -15.27
N ILE A 124 2.29 -0.44 -14.03
CA ILE A 124 2.06 -1.86 -13.69
C ILE A 124 0.89 -2.41 -14.51
N VAL A 125 -0.25 -1.72 -14.51
CA VAL A 125 -1.43 -2.17 -15.25
C VAL A 125 -1.14 -2.18 -16.75
N SER A 126 -0.58 -1.11 -17.31
CA SER A 126 -0.36 -0.98 -18.76
C SER A 126 0.72 -1.89 -19.33
N LEU A 127 1.76 -2.25 -18.56
CA LEU A 127 2.90 -3.03 -19.07
C LEU A 127 2.98 -4.46 -18.52
N MET A 128 2.60 -4.71 -17.27
CA MET A 128 2.76 -6.04 -16.66
C MET A 128 1.52 -6.91 -16.82
N GLU A 129 0.34 -6.31 -16.90
CA GLU A 129 -0.95 -7.04 -16.90
C GLU A 129 -1.66 -7.02 -18.26
N GLY A 130 -1.08 -6.35 -19.25
CA GLY A 130 -1.67 -6.20 -20.58
C GLY A 130 -1.72 -7.43 -21.46
N ASP A 131 -0.78 -8.35 -21.24
CA ASP A 131 -0.66 -9.55 -22.07
C ASP A 131 -1.59 -10.70 -21.59
N ALA A 132 -2.20 -10.59 -20.41
CA ALA A 132 -3.02 -11.63 -19.80
C ALA A 132 -4.43 -11.11 -19.47
N GLY A 133 -5.42 -11.33 -20.35
CA GLY A 133 -6.84 -11.04 -20.03
C GLY A 133 -7.23 -9.57 -19.77
N GLY A 134 -6.27 -8.64 -19.92
CA GLY A 134 -6.42 -7.19 -20.02
C GLY A 134 -7.12 -6.50 -18.84
N TRP A 135 -8.44 -6.44 -18.89
CA TRP A 135 -9.23 -5.61 -17.97
C TRP A 135 -9.60 -6.31 -16.67
N LEU A 136 -9.86 -7.62 -16.70
CA LEU A 136 -10.20 -8.40 -15.51
C LEU A 136 -9.02 -8.45 -14.54
N VAL A 137 -7.81 -8.63 -15.08
CA VAL A 137 -6.58 -8.68 -14.29
C VAL A 137 -6.32 -7.34 -13.60
N ALA A 138 -6.45 -6.23 -14.32
CA ALA A 138 -6.32 -4.90 -13.75
C ALA A 138 -7.33 -4.64 -12.60
N LEU A 139 -8.57 -5.10 -12.74
CA LEU A 139 -9.58 -5.00 -11.68
C LEU A 139 -9.25 -5.88 -10.48
N ASP A 140 -8.84 -7.13 -10.70
CA ASP A 140 -8.41 -8.05 -9.63
C ASP A 140 -7.22 -7.47 -8.86
N ARG A 141 -6.27 -6.85 -9.56
CA ARG A 141 -5.15 -6.14 -8.96
C ARG A 141 -5.63 -4.93 -8.17
N MET A 142 -6.56 -4.15 -8.73
CA MET A 142 -7.11 -2.99 -8.04
C MET A 142 -7.76 -3.41 -6.70
N LEU A 143 -8.57 -4.45 -6.72
CA LEU A 143 -9.23 -5.00 -5.53
C LEU A 143 -8.21 -5.56 -4.54
N SER A 144 -7.19 -6.26 -5.01
CA SER A 144 -6.11 -6.82 -4.18
C SER A 144 -5.38 -5.73 -3.38
N VAL A 145 -5.08 -4.59 -4.01
CA VAL A 145 -4.46 -3.45 -3.32
C VAL A 145 -5.37 -2.86 -2.25
N LEU A 146 -6.68 -2.75 -2.53
CA LEU A 146 -7.68 -2.28 -1.55
C LEU A 146 -7.75 -3.22 -0.34
N ILE A 147 -7.76 -4.53 -0.57
CA ILE A 147 -7.75 -5.54 0.51
C ILE A 147 -6.54 -5.33 1.42
N GLY A 148 -5.33 -5.19 0.85
CA GLY A 148 -4.12 -4.96 1.64
C GLY A 148 -4.18 -3.66 2.46
N CYS A 149 -4.73 -2.58 1.89
CA CYS A 149 -4.92 -1.34 2.63
C CYS A 149 -5.96 -1.50 3.77
N VAL A 150 -7.05 -2.22 3.54
CA VAL A 150 -8.07 -2.48 4.58
C VAL A 150 -7.48 -3.31 5.72
N VAL A 151 -6.68 -4.33 5.42
CA VAL A 151 -5.97 -5.13 6.44
C VAL A 151 -5.01 -4.25 7.25
N ALA A 152 -4.24 -3.38 6.60
CA ALA A 152 -3.34 -2.45 7.29
C ALA A 152 -4.11 -1.51 8.23
N LEU A 153 -5.20 -0.92 7.76
CA LEU A 153 -6.06 -0.04 8.56
C LEU A 153 -6.65 -0.79 9.77
N ALA A 154 -7.13 -2.01 9.57
CA ALA A 154 -7.66 -2.85 10.64
C ALA A 154 -6.59 -3.13 11.71
N LEU A 155 -5.39 -3.55 11.30
CA LEU A 155 -4.27 -3.79 12.22
C LEU A 155 -3.86 -2.51 12.97
N THR A 156 -3.76 -1.38 12.28
CA THR A 156 -3.42 -0.10 12.87
C THR A 156 -4.45 0.33 13.92
N VAL A 157 -5.75 0.15 13.65
CA VAL A 157 -6.81 0.46 14.62
C VAL A 157 -6.82 -0.50 15.81
N MET A 158 -6.66 -1.80 15.58
CA MET A 158 -6.65 -2.80 16.65
C MET A 158 -5.49 -2.57 17.63
N PHE A 159 -4.28 -2.35 17.14
CA PHE A 159 -3.11 -2.13 17.99
C PHE A 159 -3.18 -0.81 18.76
N ASP A 160 -3.67 0.26 18.12
CA ASP A 160 -3.88 1.54 18.82
C ASP A 160 -4.90 1.42 19.95
N ALA A 161 -5.95 0.61 19.75
CA ALA A 161 -6.95 0.35 20.80
C ALA A 161 -6.35 -0.46 21.98
N VAL A 162 -5.46 -1.42 21.69
CA VAL A 162 -4.76 -2.20 22.72
C VAL A 162 -3.80 -1.33 23.52
N ASP A 163 -3.00 -0.49 22.87
CA ASP A 163 -2.05 0.42 23.51
C ASP A 163 -2.73 1.48 24.40
N LYS A 164 -3.89 2.00 23.99
CA LYS A 164 -4.67 2.95 24.80
C LYS A 164 -5.27 2.31 26.05
N LYS A 165 -5.68 1.03 25.97
CA LYS A 165 -6.21 0.29 27.12
C LYS A 165 -5.11 0.02 28.15
N SER A 166 -3.91 -0.38 27.72
CA SER A 166 -2.80 -0.65 28.64
C SER A 166 -2.35 0.59 29.41
N THR A 167 -2.33 1.77 28.77
CA THR A 167 -1.98 3.04 29.42
C THR A 167 -3.05 3.57 30.38
N THR A 168 -4.32 3.27 30.13
CA THR A 168 -5.43 3.69 31.01
C THR A 168 -5.49 2.82 32.27
N SER A 169 -5.22 1.51 32.14
CA SER A 169 -5.17 0.59 33.28
C SER A 169 -4.04 0.91 34.26
N ALA A 170 -2.88 1.38 33.77
CA ALA A 170 -1.73 1.74 34.60
C ALA A 170 -1.84 3.09 35.34
N LYS A 171 -2.87 3.90 35.05
CA LYS A 171 -3.14 5.17 35.75
C LYS A 171 -4.27 5.08 36.78
N GLY A 172 -4.95 3.93 36.85
CA GLY A 172 -6.07 3.68 37.76
C GLY A 172 -5.71 2.87 39.01
N GLU A 173 -4.44 2.51 39.18
CA GLU A 173 -3.84 1.90 40.38
C GLU A 173 -3.02 2.95 41.14
#